data_AF-A0A4R0RCX5-F1
#
_entry.id   AF-A0A4R0RCX5-F1
#
_cell.length_a   1.000
_cell.length_b   1.000
_cell.length_c   1.000
_cell.angle_alpha   90.00
_cell.angle_beta   90.00
_cell.angle_gamma   90.00
#
_symmetry.space_group_name_H-M   'P 1'
#
loop_
_entity.id
_entity.type
_entity.pdbx_description
1 polymer ?
#
loop_
_entity_poly.entity_id
_entity_poly.type
_entity_poly.pdbx_seq_one_letter_code
_entity_poly.pdbx_strand_id
1 'polypeptide(L)'
;MRCLTTEYRELQEAWRSMPSSARKDFIHERTRYVQERKNFAVMGSKWETDYKEKCRLDTILQRLREAGWTEELEALSPETLSNGLPSKTGGQNSTAAWSRIEASLQCLLQRVREERLYSQRYTLMCPIVDERSHHYKGVFPSCVEFASDPLVQTLLTDHSSNNLTHAEFQNAIRLHIKPIRERWEEQIRVQIDSGIRYITRRHYSGRPTGLAIGALMRCSSCRIVQEYPNLLSHQCSPPVWEQKPPHMHALGYLVAFRYAIWDYRFTQILQHVIAACGEDPSTARVDEMDASDARLYCTHCVRRMPGVLNVLSWREAVVHPYIAHKDEPVDFTLEGITWGRVPIEQCTTARLLESSLAAELREKCHVSPEWQCALCSVNPDSRSSCMAHLQSEHLSVLSEEGISADVAVEKHAYRSPHAEVHLTGRGVYLISDKLTFGDICAQMSSDDAFELTHSIESGKATFCSLPEEYLGEEASQTALNMYFDDLQKNSRSSGCPDSSDLPVFTTLSATGAFCNPPQYAGPQVSSLAFRTDL
;
A
#
# COMPACT_ATOMS: atom_id res chain seq x y z
N MET A 1 18.10 19.64 -68.67
CA MET A 1 17.43 20.75 -69.38
C MET A 1 16.80 20.34 -70.73
N ARG A 2 17.43 19.50 -71.56
CA ARG A 2 16.86 19.15 -72.89
C ARG A 2 15.51 18.40 -72.84
N CYS A 3 15.20 17.59 -71.81
CA CYS A 3 13.89 16.92 -71.71
C CYS A 3 12.72 17.85 -71.37
N LEU A 4 12.95 18.87 -70.52
CA LEU A 4 11.88 19.79 -70.10
C LEU A 4 11.41 20.69 -71.24
N THR A 5 12.30 21.03 -72.17
CA THR A 5 11.95 21.81 -73.36
C THR A 5 11.14 21.02 -74.39
N THR A 6 11.30 19.69 -74.44
CA THR A 6 10.50 18.83 -75.32
C THR A 6 9.11 18.60 -74.73
N GLU A 7 9.02 18.22 -73.46
CA GLU A 7 7.74 18.00 -72.76
C GLU A 7 6.86 19.25 -72.75
N TYR A 8 7.44 20.43 -72.52
CA TYR A 8 6.71 21.70 -72.59
C TYR A 8 6.16 21.99 -73.99
N ARG A 9 6.95 21.70 -75.04
CA ARG A 9 6.54 21.92 -76.43
C ARG A 9 5.38 21.00 -76.82
N GLU A 10 5.48 19.72 -76.47
CA GLU A 10 4.41 18.72 -76.68
C GLU A 10 3.12 19.12 -75.95
N LEU A 11 3.23 19.58 -74.70
CA LEU A 11 2.08 20.09 -73.94
C LEU A 11 1.47 21.34 -74.58
N GLN A 12 2.31 22.24 -75.09
CA GLN A 12 1.86 23.47 -75.75
C GLN A 12 1.17 23.18 -77.09
N GLU A 13 1.69 22.22 -77.86
CA GLU A 13 1.07 21.74 -79.10
C GLU A 13 -0.25 21.02 -78.82
N ALA A 14 -0.30 20.12 -77.84
CA ALA A 14 -1.53 19.45 -77.40
C ALA A 14 -2.60 20.46 -76.92
N TRP A 15 -2.20 21.48 -76.17
CA TRP A 15 -3.11 22.55 -75.73
C TRP A 15 -3.70 23.33 -76.92
N ARG A 16 -2.86 23.65 -77.90
CA ARG A 16 -3.27 24.40 -79.10
C ARG A 16 -4.22 23.61 -79.99
N SER A 17 -4.05 22.28 -80.07
CA SER A 17 -4.90 21.40 -80.88
C SER A 17 -6.22 21.00 -80.21
N MET A 18 -6.40 21.26 -78.91
CA MET A 18 -7.61 20.89 -78.17
C MET A 18 -8.79 21.85 -78.37
N PRO A 19 -10.03 21.33 -78.57
CA PRO A 19 -11.25 22.13 -78.59
C PRO A 19 -11.53 22.77 -77.23
N SER A 20 -12.21 23.91 -77.22
CA SER A 20 -12.38 24.72 -75.99
C SER A 20 -13.07 23.97 -74.84
N SER A 21 -13.95 23.02 -75.14
CA SER A 21 -14.65 22.19 -74.13
C SER A 21 -13.70 21.24 -73.39
N ALA A 22 -12.70 20.67 -74.06
CA ALA A 22 -11.75 19.72 -73.47
C ALA A 22 -10.62 20.39 -72.67
N ARG A 23 -10.42 21.71 -72.84
CA ARG A 23 -9.35 22.47 -72.16
C ARG A 23 -9.50 22.49 -70.64
N LYS A 24 -10.73 22.48 -70.13
CA LYS A 24 -10.98 22.47 -68.67
C LYS A 24 -10.53 21.16 -68.04
N ASP A 25 -10.88 20.04 -68.64
CA ASP A 25 -10.46 18.71 -68.18
C ASP A 25 -8.95 18.53 -68.29
N PHE A 26 -8.34 19.03 -69.37
CA PHE A 26 -6.89 19.07 -69.52
C PHE A 26 -6.21 19.90 -68.41
N ILE A 27 -6.71 21.09 -68.07
CA ILE A 27 -6.16 21.88 -66.94
C ILE A 27 -6.26 21.07 -65.65
N HIS A 28 -7.43 20.49 -65.33
CA HIS A 28 -7.60 19.69 -64.11
C HIS A 28 -6.65 18.51 -64.05
N GLU A 29 -6.50 17.77 -65.15
CA GLU A 29 -5.55 16.65 -65.26
C GLU A 29 -4.11 17.12 -65.03
N ARG A 30 -3.70 18.23 -65.65
CA ARG A 30 -2.34 18.77 -65.49
C ARG A 30 -2.09 19.30 -64.09
N THR A 31 -3.08 19.95 -63.46
CA THR A 31 -2.99 20.37 -62.06
C THR A 31 -2.80 19.17 -61.14
N ARG A 32 -3.58 18.09 -61.33
CA ARG A 32 -3.42 16.84 -60.59
C ARG A 32 -2.02 16.24 -60.78
N TYR A 33 -1.54 16.14 -62.01
CA TYR A 33 -0.20 15.62 -62.31
C TYR A 33 0.93 16.44 -61.67
N VAL A 34 0.83 17.78 -61.70
CA VAL A 34 1.79 18.66 -61.00
C VAL A 34 1.72 18.44 -59.48
N GLN A 35 0.53 18.28 -58.92
CA GLN A 35 0.37 18.00 -57.49
C GLN A 35 0.96 16.64 -57.10
N GLU A 36 0.75 15.60 -57.90
CA GLU A 36 1.36 14.28 -57.70
C GLU A 36 2.89 14.35 -57.75
N ARG A 37 3.48 15.08 -58.71
CA ARG A 37 4.93 15.32 -58.77
C ARG A 37 5.46 16.10 -57.57
N LYS A 38 4.71 17.11 -57.10
CA LYS A 38 5.05 17.83 -55.86
C LYS A 38 5.03 16.90 -54.66
N ASN A 39 3.99 16.09 -54.50
CA ASN A 39 3.87 15.12 -53.42
C ASN A 39 5.01 14.09 -53.47
N PHE A 40 5.33 13.58 -54.66
CA PHE A 40 6.46 12.66 -54.86
C PHE A 40 7.80 13.31 -54.50
N ALA A 41 8.04 14.55 -54.91
CA ALA A 41 9.24 15.30 -54.55
C ALA A 41 9.33 15.52 -53.02
N VAL A 42 8.22 15.84 -52.35
CA VAL A 42 8.15 15.97 -50.89
C VAL A 42 8.44 14.63 -50.21
N MET A 43 7.82 13.54 -50.66
CA MET A 43 8.07 12.20 -50.12
C MET A 43 9.52 11.75 -50.34
N GLY A 44 10.09 12.01 -51.53
CA GLY A 44 11.48 11.70 -51.84
C GLY A 44 12.45 12.48 -50.97
N SER A 45 12.20 13.79 -50.74
CA SER A 45 13.01 14.61 -49.84
C SER A 45 12.90 14.17 -48.38
N LYS A 46 11.70 13.78 -47.93
CA LYS A 46 11.49 13.21 -46.60
C LYS A 46 12.25 11.88 -46.46
N TRP A 47 12.09 10.97 -47.41
CA TRP A 47 12.78 9.68 -47.44
C TRP A 47 14.31 9.85 -47.45
N GLU A 48 14.85 10.79 -48.22
CA GLU A 48 16.30 11.05 -48.23
C GLU A 48 16.79 11.57 -46.87
N THR A 49 15.98 12.40 -46.19
CA THR A 49 16.26 12.89 -44.84
C THR A 49 16.24 11.75 -43.83
N ASP A 50 15.18 10.95 -43.84
CA ASP A 50 14.99 9.79 -42.97
C ASP A 50 16.12 8.75 -43.18
N TYR A 51 16.52 8.51 -44.44
CA TYR A 51 17.61 7.59 -44.78
C TYR A 51 18.97 8.09 -44.28
N LYS A 52 19.28 9.38 -44.46
CA LYS A 52 20.52 9.99 -43.93
C LYS A 52 20.56 9.96 -42.41
N GLU A 53 19.42 10.23 -41.76
CA GLU A 53 19.29 10.14 -40.31
C GLU A 53 19.50 8.71 -39.81
N LYS A 54 18.91 7.72 -40.49
CA LYS A 54 19.13 6.30 -40.20
C LYS A 54 20.60 5.88 -40.35
N CYS A 55 21.24 6.19 -41.48
CA CYS A 55 22.66 5.86 -41.68
C CYS A 55 23.57 6.54 -40.64
N ARG A 56 23.23 7.78 -40.25
CA ARG A 56 23.92 8.48 -39.17
C ARG A 56 23.76 7.73 -37.86
N LEU A 57 22.52 7.39 -37.49
CA LEU A 57 22.22 6.62 -36.28
C LEU A 57 22.97 5.28 -36.25
N ASP A 58 22.92 4.51 -37.34
CA ASP A 58 23.61 3.22 -37.44
C ASP A 58 25.12 3.35 -37.21
N THR A 59 25.73 4.42 -37.75
CA THR A 59 27.16 4.72 -37.53
C THR A 59 27.45 5.05 -36.06
N ILE A 60 26.59 5.83 -35.41
CA ILE A 60 26.70 6.18 -33.98
C ILE A 60 26.60 4.92 -33.13
N LEU A 61 25.58 4.10 -33.38
CA LEU A 61 25.34 2.85 -32.68
C LEU A 61 26.51 1.87 -32.84
N GLN A 62 27.05 1.74 -34.05
CA GLN A 62 28.20 0.88 -34.31
C GLN A 62 29.43 1.30 -33.49
N ARG A 63 29.74 2.61 -33.43
CA ARG A 63 30.85 3.11 -32.61
C ARG A 63 30.64 2.85 -31.11
N LEU A 64 29.41 2.99 -30.62
CA LEU A 64 29.10 2.72 -29.22
C LEU A 64 29.23 1.22 -28.88
N ARG A 65 28.83 0.33 -29.79
CA ARG A 65 29.09 -1.12 -29.65
C ARG A 65 30.58 -1.43 -29.60
N GLU A 66 31.37 -0.82 -30.48
CA GLU A 66 32.83 -0.95 -30.50
C GLU A 66 33.49 -0.42 -29.21
N ALA A 67 32.88 0.58 -28.57
CA ALA A 67 33.29 1.10 -27.26
C ALA A 67 32.77 0.28 -26.06
N GLY A 68 32.11 -0.85 -26.28
CA GLY A 68 31.65 -1.76 -25.23
C GLY A 68 30.30 -1.41 -24.59
N TRP A 69 29.44 -0.65 -25.27
CA TRP A 69 28.09 -0.30 -24.81
C TRP A 69 26.99 -1.19 -25.38
N THR A 70 27.32 -2.38 -25.89
CA THR A 70 26.36 -3.26 -26.59
C THR A 70 25.15 -3.61 -25.71
N GLU A 71 25.38 -4.03 -24.46
CA GLU A 71 24.30 -4.44 -23.55
C GLU A 71 23.36 -3.29 -23.20
N GLU A 72 23.90 -2.09 -22.97
CA GLU A 72 23.09 -0.90 -22.66
C GLU A 72 22.25 -0.44 -23.85
N LEU A 73 22.79 -0.58 -25.07
CA LEU A 73 22.05 -0.26 -26.29
C LEU A 73 20.89 -1.22 -26.54
N GLU A 74 21.05 -2.50 -26.21
CA GLU A 74 19.99 -3.51 -26.33
C GLU A 74 18.88 -3.33 -25.29
N ALA A 75 19.20 -2.76 -24.12
CA ALA A 75 18.23 -2.44 -23.07
C ALA A 75 17.40 -1.18 -23.35
N LEU A 76 17.86 -0.29 -24.24
CA LEU A 76 17.18 0.95 -24.56
C LEU A 76 16.01 0.75 -25.54
N SER A 77 14.87 1.37 -25.23
CA SER A 77 13.78 1.45 -26.20
C SER A 77 14.15 2.37 -27.38
N PRO A 78 13.65 2.12 -28.61
CA PRO A 78 13.87 2.99 -29.76
C PRO A 78 13.46 4.45 -29.51
N GLU A 79 12.40 4.67 -28.72
CA GLU A 79 11.92 6.00 -28.33
C GLU A 79 12.91 6.71 -27.40
N THR A 80 13.48 5.99 -26.43
CA THR A 80 14.47 6.56 -25.50
C THR A 80 15.74 6.97 -26.25
N LEU A 81 16.18 6.14 -27.19
CA LEU A 81 17.33 6.42 -28.03
C LEU A 81 17.10 7.63 -28.95
N SER A 82 15.94 7.70 -29.61
CA SER A 82 15.60 8.83 -30.49
C SER A 82 15.44 10.15 -29.73
N ASN A 83 14.87 10.12 -28.52
CA ASN A 83 14.73 11.30 -27.66
C ASN A 83 16.07 11.74 -27.04
N GLY A 84 16.99 10.81 -26.79
CA GLY A 84 18.32 11.10 -26.23
C GLY A 84 19.32 11.67 -27.25
N LEU A 85 19.03 11.53 -28.55
CA LEU A 85 19.89 12.01 -29.61
C LEU A 85 19.59 13.48 -29.96
N PRO A 86 20.62 14.34 -30.13
CA PRO A 86 20.40 15.70 -30.60
C PRO A 86 19.83 15.68 -32.02
N SER A 87 18.54 16.01 -32.12
CA SER A 87 17.70 15.85 -33.31
C SER A 87 18.04 16.77 -34.49
N LYS A 88 19.02 17.68 -34.36
CA LYS A 88 19.24 18.76 -35.36
C LYS A 88 20.69 19.21 -35.58
N THR A 89 21.69 18.36 -35.37
CA THR A 89 23.07 18.68 -35.83
C THR A 89 23.18 18.49 -37.34
N GLY A 90 22.70 19.46 -38.12
CA GLY A 90 22.69 19.47 -39.60
C GLY A 90 24.07 19.60 -40.27
N GLY A 91 25.15 19.27 -39.58
CA GLY A 91 26.50 19.24 -40.13
C GLY A 91 26.97 17.81 -40.38
N GLN A 92 27.86 17.62 -41.35
CA GLN A 92 28.65 16.38 -41.47
C GLN A 92 29.24 16.03 -40.09
N ASN A 93 29.31 14.73 -39.76
CA ASN A 93 29.85 14.19 -38.52
C ASN A 93 31.33 14.56 -38.36
N SER A 94 31.61 15.82 -38.03
CA SER A 94 32.94 16.28 -37.68
C SER A 94 33.33 15.67 -36.35
N THR A 95 34.62 15.48 -36.12
CA THR A 95 35.16 14.95 -34.86
C THR A 95 34.64 15.73 -33.65
N ALA A 96 34.50 17.06 -33.78
CA ALA A 96 33.95 17.92 -32.72
C ALA A 96 32.44 17.74 -32.50
N ALA A 97 31.66 17.45 -33.54
CA ALA A 97 30.25 17.09 -33.38
C ALA A 97 30.11 15.73 -32.70
N TRP A 98 30.96 14.77 -33.06
CA TRP A 98 31.00 13.45 -32.42
C TRP A 98 31.30 13.55 -30.93
N SER A 99 32.34 14.28 -30.49
CA SER A 99 32.67 14.38 -29.06
C SER A 99 31.53 14.91 -28.18
N ARG A 100 30.68 15.81 -28.70
CA ARG A 100 29.50 16.32 -27.96
C ARG A 100 28.37 15.30 -27.88
N ILE A 101 28.11 14.61 -28.99
CA ILE A 101 27.12 13.53 -29.06
C ILE A 101 27.56 12.39 -28.15
N GLU A 102 28.84 12.02 -28.21
CA GLU A 102 29.47 10.97 -27.42
C GLU A 102 29.34 11.24 -25.92
N ALA A 103 29.68 12.43 -25.43
CA ALA A 103 29.52 12.76 -24.00
C ALA A 103 28.07 12.65 -23.51
N SER A 104 27.11 13.11 -24.32
CA SER A 104 25.68 13.06 -23.97
C SER A 104 25.16 11.61 -23.95
N LEU A 105 25.56 10.82 -24.96
CA LEU A 105 25.19 9.41 -25.04
C LEU A 105 25.88 8.57 -23.98
N GLN A 106 27.16 8.83 -23.68
CA GLN A 106 27.86 8.17 -22.58
C GLN A 106 27.17 8.44 -21.24
N CYS A 107 26.72 9.67 -20.99
CA CYS A 107 25.93 9.97 -19.78
C CYS A 107 24.62 9.18 -19.73
N LEU A 108 23.87 9.13 -20.84
CA LEU A 108 22.63 8.34 -20.93
C LEU A 108 22.90 6.84 -20.74
N LEU A 109 23.89 6.28 -21.44
CA LEU A 109 24.23 4.87 -21.39
C LEU A 109 24.81 4.47 -20.04
N GLN A 110 25.56 5.36 -19.39
CA GLN A 110 26.05 5.14 -18.04
C GLN A 110 24.88 5.04 -17.04
N ARG A 111 23.87 5.91 -17.16
CA ARG A 111 22.64 5.80 -16.35
C ARG A 111 21.88 4.49 -16.62
N VAL A 112 21.79 4.08 -17.88
CA VAL A 112 21.15 2.79 -18.26
C VAL A 112 21.93 1.61 -17.71
N ARG A 113 23.27 1.66 -17.75
CA ARG A 113 24.16 0.67 -17.14
C ARG A 113 23.93 0.58 -15.63
N GLU A 114 23.89 1.72 -14.96
CA GLU A 114 23.60 1.84 -13.52
C GLU A 114 22.26 1.17 -13.17
N GLU A 115 21.20 1.52 -13.87
CA GLU A 115 19.85 1.00 -13.64
C GLU A 115 19.77 -0.51 -13.93
N ARG A 116 20.40 -0.97 -15.01
CA ARG A 116 20.47 -2.38 -15.38
C ARG A 116 21.22 -3.20 -14.34
N LEU A 117 22.44 -2.79 -13.98
CA LEU A 117 23.26 -3.49 -13.00
C LEU A 117 22.58 -3.52 -11.63
N TYR A 118 21.99 -2.39 -11.22
CA TYR A 118 21.18 -2.32 -10.01
C TYR A 118 20.03 -3.34 -10.06
N SER A 119 19.26 -3.36 -11.15
CA SER A 119 18.11 -4.26 -11.31
C SER A 119 18.52 -5.73 -11.32
N GLN A 120 19.62 -6.07 -11.99
CA GLN A 120 20.17 -7.43 -12.02
C GLN A 120 20.60 -7.88 -10.61
N ARG A 121 21.37 -7.06 -9.91
CA ARG A 121 21.85 -7.37 -8.55
C ARG A 121 20.72 -7.40 -7.53
N TYR A 122 19.74 -6.50 -7.65
CA TYR A 122 18.53 -6.51 -6.84
C TYR A 122 17.73 -7.81 -7.05
N THR A 123 17.58 -8.26 -8.30
CA THR A 123 16.93 -9.54 -8.65
C THR A 123 17.69 -10.73 -8.05
N LEU A 124 19.02 -10.68 -8.01
CA LEU A 124 19.84 -11.71 -7.36
C LEU A 124 19.75 -11.68 -5.83
N MET A 125 19.57 -10.50 -5.24
CA MET A 125 19.47 -10.30 -3.80
C MET A 125 18.15 -10.81 -3.24
N CYS A 126 17.03 -10.56 -3.94
CA CYS A 126 15.69 -10.84 -3.41
C CYS A 126 15.51 -12.31 -2.95
N PRO A 127 15.86 -13.34 -3.75
CA PRO A 127 15.73 -14.73 -3.31
C PRO A 127 16.53 -15.05 -2.05
N ILE A 128 17.68 -14.41 -1.83
CA ILE A 128 18.53 -14.62 -0.64
C ILE A 128 17.85 -14.02 0.60
N VAL A 129 17.30 -12.82 0.44
CA VAL A 129 16.58 -12.11 1.49
C VAL A 129 15.29 -12.85 1.84
N ASP A 130 14.52 -13.25 0.83
CA ASP A 130 13.28 -13.99 1.00
C ASP A 130 13.54 -15.35 1.66
N GLU A 131 14.51 -16.13 1.17
CA GLU A 131 14.96 -17.38 1.80
C GLU A 131 15.25 -17.15 3.29
N ARG A 132 16.02 -16.12 3.64
CA ARG A 132 16.35 -15.85 5.04
C ARG A 132 15.19 -15.33 5.86
N SER A 133 14.29 -14.54 5.27
CA SER A 133 13.09 -14.05 5.93
C SER A 133 12.17 -15.21 6.36
N HIS A 134 12.04 -16.24 5.52
CA HIS A 134 11.22 -17.42 5.80
C HIS A 134 11.79 -18.32 6.91
N HIS A 135 13.11 -18.29 7.14
CA HIS A 135 13.75 -19.09 8.19
C HIS A 135 13.94 -18.32 9.50
N TYR A 136 13.68 -17.01 9.51
CA TYR A 136 13.97 -16.17 10.65
C TYR A 136 12.77 -16.07 11.59
N LYS A 137 13.00 -16.31 12.89
CA LYS A 137 11.99 -16.07 13.93
C LYS A 137 11.91 -14.59 14.26
N GLY A 138 10.83 -13.94 13.83
CA GLY A 138 10.54 -12.56 14.15
C GLY A 138 10.40 -11.70 12.89
N VAL A 139 10.78 -10.44 13.02
CA VAL A 139 10.61 -9.47 11.94
C VAL A 139 11.82 -9.40 11.04
N PHE A 140 11.56 -9.23 9.75
CA PHE A 140 12.60 -9.16 8.73
C PHE A 140 12.26 -8.02 7.74
N PRO A 141 13.24 -7.19 7.32
CA PRO A 141 12.99 -6.16 6.34
C PRO A 141 12.57 -6.77 5.00
N SER A 142 11.61 -6.14 4.32
CA SER A 142 11.34 -6.47 2.92
C SER A 142 12.58 -6.29 2.05
N CYS A 143 12.61 -6.90 0.86
CA CYS A 143 13.70 -6.71 -0.10
C CYS A 143 14.01 -5.23 -0.40
N VAL A 144 12.98 -4.38 -0.46
CA VAL A 144 13.12 -2.94 -0.68
C VAL A 144 13.80 -2.26 0.50
N GLU A 145 13.38 -2.59 1.73
CA GLU A 145 13.97 -2.03 2.96
C GLU A 145 15.40 -2.52 3.15
N PHE A 146 15.68 -3.80 2.86
CA PHE A 146 17.01 -4.38 2.91
C PHE A 146 17.94 -3.72 1.88
N ALA A 147 17.47 -3.55 0.64
CA ALA A 147 18.22 -2.85 -0.41
C ALA A 147 18.53 -1.40 -0.04
N SER A 148 17.73 -0.77 0.82
CA SER A 148 17.91 0.63 1.23
C SER A 148 19.05 0.83 2.24
N ASP A 149 19.59 -0.24 2.84
CA ASP A 149 20.76 -0.12 3.72
C ASP A 149 21.99 0.39 2.95
N PRO A 150 22.78 1.35 3.49
CA PRO A 150 23.93 1.93 2.79
C PRO A 150 24.97 0.91 2.32
N LEU A 151 25.18 -0.20 3.06
CA LEU A 151 26.12 -1.24 2.64
C LEU A 151 25.59 -1.99 1.43
N VAL A 152 24.29 -2.27 1.39
CA VAL A 152 23.65 -2.95 0.26
C VAL A 152 23.57 -2.03 -0.94
N GLN A 153 23.24 -0.75 -0.76
CA GLN A 153 23.28 0.23 -1.84
C GLN A 153 24.66 0.27 -2.49
N THR A 154 25.73 0.28 -1.69
CA THR A 154 27.11 0.22 -2.22
C THR A 154 27.32 -1.05 -3.06
N LEU A 155 26.88 -2.22 -2.60
CA LEU A 155 26.97 -3.47 -3.36
C LEU A 155 26.12 -3.47 -4.63
N LEU A 156 24.94 -2.85 -4.60
CA LEU A 156 24.03 -2.76 -5.75
C LEU A 156 24.58 -1.79 -6.81
N THR A 157 25.19 -0.68 -6.40
CA THR A 157 25.67 0.39 -7.31
C THR A 157 27.16 0.33 -7.63
N ASP A 158 27.97 -0.54 -7.00
CA ASP A 158 29.42 -0.56 -7.25
C ASP A 158 29.76 -0.99 -8.69
N HIS A 159 30.26 -0.05 -9.50
CA HIS A 159 30.68 -0.28 -10.89
C HIS A 159 32.12 -0.78 -11.02
N SER A 160 32.92 -0.70 -9.95
CA SER A 160 34.32 -1.15 -10.01
C SER A 160 34.41 -2.68 -10.11
N SER A 161 33.37 -3.37 -9.66
CA SER A 161 33.24 -4.82 -9.61
C SER A 161 32.35 -5.37 -10.74
N ASN A 162 32.56 -4.93 -11.98
CA ASN A 162 31.93 -5.55 -13.17
C ASN A 162 32.22 -7.06 -13.28
N ASN A 163 33.19 -7.57 -12.52
CA ASN A 163 33.57 -8.98 -12.46
C ASN A 163 33.03 -9.72 -11.23
N LEU A 164 32.16 -9.11 -10.41
CA LEU A 164 31.60 -9.81 -9.25
C LEU A 164 30.75 -10.98 -9.74
N THR A 165 31.22 -12.19 -9.51
CA THR A 165 30.45 -13.39 -9.84
C THR A 165 29.17 -13.43 -9.01
N HIS A 166 28.14 -14.12 -9.51
CA HIS A 166 26.89 -14.29 -8.76
C HIS A 166 27.15 -14.89 -7.36
N ALA A 167 28.09 -15.83 -7.25
CA ALA A 167 28.44 -16.45 -5.97
C ALA A 167 29.11 -15.46 -4.99
N GLU A 168 30.01 -14.61 -5.47
CA GLU A 168 30.64 -13.57 -4.65
C GLU A 168 29.62 -12.54 -4.16
N PHE A 169 28.71 -12.09 -5.04
CA PHE A 169 27.62 -11.20 -4.66
C PHE A 169 26.71 -11.83 -3.59
N GLN A 170 26.30 -13.07 -3.80
CA GLN A 170 25.45 -13.77 -2.83
C GLN A 170 26.14 -13.92 -1.47
N ASN A 171 27.43 -14.25 -1.45
CA ASN A 171 28.21 -14.37 -0.22
C ASN A 171 28.35 -13.01 0.48
N ALA A 172 28.60 -11.93 -0.27
CA ALA A 172 28.65 -10.57 0.28
C ALA A 172 27.31 -10.18 0.93
N ILE A 173 26.18 -10.43 0.26
CA ILE A 173 24.85 -10.18 0.83
C ILE A 173 24.64 -10.99 2.12
N ARG A 174 24.90 -12.31 2.09
CA ARG A 174 24.70 -13.20 3.25
C ARG A 174 25.46 -12.75 4.49
N LEU A 175 26.68 -12.24 4.33
CA LEU A 175 27.50 -11.73 5.44
C LEU A 175 26.88 -10.50 6.13
N HIS A 176 26.10 -9.71 5.41
CA HIS A 176 25.50 -8.48 5.92
C HIS A 176 24.07 -8.63 6.44
N ILE A 177 23.40 -9.78 6.20
CA ILE A 177 21.99 -9.97 6.55
C ILE A 177 21.70 -9.68 8.02
N LYS A 178 22.45 -10.30 8.94
CA LYS A 178 22.21 -10.14 10.39
C LYS A 178 22.46 -8.69 10.85
N PRO A 179 23.62 -8.06 10.58
CA PRO A 179 23.86 -6.68 10.98
C PRO A 179 22.85 -5.67 10.41
N ILE A 180 22.44 -5.85 9.15
CA ILE A 180 21.46 -4.95 8.51
C ILE A 180 20.10 -5.09 9.19
N ARG A 181 19.65 -6.33 9.44
CA ARG A 181 18.37 -6.57 10.11
C ARG A 181 18.34 -5.92 11.50
N GLU A 182 19.39 -6.10 12.30
CA GLU A 182 19.49 -5.50 13.64
C GLU A 182 19.44 -3.97 13.59
N ARG A 183 20.13 -3.34 12.62
CA ARG A 183 20.06 -1.90 12.41
C ARG A 183 18.67 -1.45 11.96
N TRP A 184 18.08 -2.14 10.99
CA TRP A 184 16.74 -1.84 10.50
C TRP A 184 15.72 -1.94 11.63
N GLU A 185 15.74 -3.01 12.40
CA GLU A 185 14.81 -3.25 13.50
C GLU A 185 14.88 -2.13 14.56
N GLU A 186 16.08 -1.71 14.96
CA GLU A 186 16.25 -0.59 15.90
C GLU A 186 15.82 0.74 15.27
N GLN A 187 16.11 0.98 13.98
CA GLN A 187 15.65 2.19 13.28
C GLN A 187 14.12 2.27 13.24
N ILE A 188 13.46 1.17 12.89
CA ILE A 188 11.99 1.12 12.84
C ILE A 188 11.42 1.32 14.24
N ARG A 189 12.00 0.66 15.24
CA ARG A 189 11.59 0.84 16.63
C ARG A 189 11.71 2.29 17.10
N VAL A 190 12.81 2.98 16.78
CA VAL A 190 13.01 4.39 17.14
C VAL A 190 12.01 5.30 16.42
N GLN A 191 11.74 5.05 15.14
CA GLN A 191 10.73 5.80 14.37
C GLN A 191 9.35 5.62 14.99
N ILE A 192 9.02 4.38 15.34
CA ILE A 192 7.81 4.00 16.02
C ILE A 192 7.75 4.72 17.39
N ASP A 193 8.68 4.50 18.30
CA ASP A 193 8.66 5.15 19.61
C ASP A 193 8.52 6.69 19.52
N SER A 194 9.15 7.30 18.52
CA SER A 194 9.04 8.74 18.25
C SER A 194 7.65 9.17 17.79
N GLY A 195 7.02 8.42 16.89
CA GLY A 195 5.67 8.75 16.40
C GLY A 195 4.59 8.56 17.48
N ILE A 196 4.68 7.54 18.34
CA ILE A 196 3.73 7.40 19.46
C ILE A 196 3.84 8.61 20.38
N ARG A 197 5.07 9.02 20.73
CA ARG A 197 5.30 10.23 21.56
C ARG A 197 4.75 11.49 20.88
N TYR A 198 4.97 11.62 19.58
CA TYR A 198 4.49 12.77 18.82
C TYR A 198 2.96 12.86 18.82
N ILE A 199 2.28 11.75 18.57
CA ILE A 199 0.81 11.71 18.42
C ILE A 199 0.11 11.86 19.76
N THR A 200 0.60 11.19 20.80
CA THR A 200 -0.04 11.29 22.11
C THR A 200 0.33 12.55 22.86
N ARG A 201 1.44 13.21 22.48
CA ARG A 201 2.03 14.34 23.21
C ARG A 201 2.27 14.01 24.70
N ARG A 202 2.51 12.73 25.01
CA ARG A 202 2.75 12.24 26.37
C ARG A 202 4.20 11.81 26.56
N HIS A 203 4.67 12.00 27.80
CA HIS A 203 5.89 11.38 28.27
C HIS A 203 5.56 9.97 28.78
N TYR A 204 6.36 9.01 28.36
CA TYR A 204 6.27 7.61 28.78
C TYR A 204 7.52 7.28 29.61
N SER A 205 7.34 6.51 30.68
CA SER A 205 8.41 6.08 31.60
C SER A 205 9.43 5.13 30.94
N GLY A 206 9.10 4.55 29.79
CA GLY A 206 9.95 3.64 29.03
C GLY A 206 9.80 3.81 27.51
N ARG A 207 10.13 2.74 26.78
CA ARG A 207 9.91 2.63 25.33
C ARG A 207 8.41 2.42 25.06
N PRO A 208 7.74 3.28 24.28
CA PRO A 208 6.31 3.13 23.98
C PRO A 208 5.94 1.77 23.37
N THR A 209 6.81 1.20 22.53
CA THR A 209 6.65 -0.17 21.98
C THR A 209 6.59 -1.28 23.04
N GLY A 210 7.10 -1.04 24.24
CA GLY A 210 6.98 -1.96 25.38
C GLY A 210 5.73 -1.74 26.24
N LEU A 211 4.90 -0.74 25.91
CA LEU A 211 3.66 -0.42 26.60
C LEU A 211 2.46 -0.91 25.78
N ALA A 212 1.33 -1.15 26.44
CA ALA A 212 0.09 -1.58 25.77
C ALA A 212 -0.34 -0.62 24.65
N ILE A 213 -0.15 0.69 24.86
CA ILE A 213 -0.47 1.75 23.89
C ILE A 213 0.36 1.66 22.59
N GLY A 214 1.58 1.12 22.66
CA GLY A 214 2.47 0.97 21.50
C GLY A 214 2.62 -0.47 21.03
N ALA A 215 2.03 -1.43 21.74
CA ALA A 215 2.07 -2.83 21.38
C ALA A 215 1.04 -3.20 20.31
N LEU A 216 -0.14 -2.58 20.30
CA LEU A 216 -1.13 -2.77 19.24
C LEU A 216 -0.99 -1.68 18.18
N MET A 217 -1.12 -2.07 16.92
CA MET A 217 -1.04 -1.16 15.78
C MET A 217 -2.02 -1.58 14.69
N ARG A 218 -2.54 -0.60 13.95
CA ARG A 218 -3.50 -0.82 12.87
C ARG A 218 -2.82 -0.66 11.50
N CYS A 219 -2.93 -1.70 10.67
CA CYS A 219 -2.49 -1.63 9.29
C CYS A 219 -3.35 -0.62 8.51
N SER A 220 -2.70 0.27 7.76
CA SER A 220 -3.38 1.31 6.97
C SER A 220 -4.20 0.77 5.80
N SER A 221 -3.70 -0.31 5.20
CA SER A 221 -4.24 -0.89 3.96
C SER A 221 -5.44 -1.79 4.24
N CYS A 222 -5.25 -2.83 5.06
CA CYS A 222 -6.31 -3.80 5.34
C CYS A 222 -6.96 -3.64 6.73
N ARG A 223 -6.60 -2.59 7.49
CA ARG A 223 -7.24 -2.18 8.75
C ARG A 223 -7.16 -3.18 9.90
N ILE A 224 -6.46 -4.29 9.72
CA ILE A 224 -6.24 -5.28 10.77
C ILE A 224 -5.38 -4.67 11.88
N VAL A 225 -5.75 -4.93 13.13
CA VAL A 225 -4.94 -4.63 14.30
C VAL A 225 -4.02 -5.82 14.58
N GLN A 226 -2.73 -5.55 14.73
CA GLN A 226 -1.69 -6.54 15.03
C GLN A 226 -0.81 -6.06 16.17
N GLU A 227 -0.20 -7.01 16.86
CA GLU A 227 0.83 -6.72 17.85
C GLU A 227 2.16 -6.35 17.17
N TYR A 228 2.93 -5.49 17.82
CA TYR A 228 4.34 -5.31 17.53
C TYR A 228 5.14 -6.43 18.18
N PRO A 229 6.10 -7.06 17.47
CA PRO A 229 6.62 -6.64 16.17
C PRO A 229 5.91 -7.30 14.98
N ASN A 230 4.94 -8.21 15.19
CA ASN A 230 4.26 -9.00 14.13
C ASN A 230 3.67 -8.15 12.99
N LEU A 231 3.22 -6.92 13.27
CA LEU A 231 2.79 -5.96 12.25
C LEU A 231 3.84 -5.74 11.14
N LEU A 232 5.13 -5.77 11.46
CA LEU A 232 6.19 -5.54 10.47
C LEU A 232 6.30 -6.69 9.46
N SER A 233 5.84 -7.88 9.82
CA SER A 233 5.80 -9.05 8.92
C SER A 233 4.49 -9.11 8.11
N HIS A 234 3.61 -8.12 8.25
CA HIS A 234 2.29 -8.14 7.65
C HIS A 234 2.31 -7.84 6.13
N GLN A 235 1.68 -8.72 5.35
CA GLN A 235 1.77 -8.72 3.88
C GLN A 235 1.00 -7.59 3.17
N CYS A 236 0.23 -6.77 3.89
CA CYS A 236 -0.46 -5.60 3.30
C CYS A 236 0.50 -4.46 2.84
N SER A 237 1.80 -4.76 2.78
CA SER A 237 2.83 -4.00 2.08
C SER A 237 2.42 -3.82 0.61
N PRO A 238 2.39 -2.59 0.05
CA PRO A 238 2.04 -2.38 -1.35
C PRO A 238 2.88 -3.32 -2.23
N PRO A 239 2.22 -4.17 -3.04
CA PRO A 239 2.90 -5.10 -3.90
C PRO A 239 3.93 -4.38 -4.78
N VAL A 240 5.10 -4.99 -4.91
CA VAL A 240 6.35 -4.46 -5.48
C VAL A 240 6.23 -4.13 -6.99
N TRP A 241 5.03 -4.14 -7.57
CA TRP A 241 4.84 -4.00 -9.01
C TRP A 241 5.07 -2.59 -9.56
N GLU A 242 5.29 -1.57 -8.74
CA GLU A 242 5.98 -0.38 -9.23
C GLU A 242 7.48 -0.69 -9.34
N GLN A 243 7.89 -1.16 -10.53
CA GLN A 243 9.27 -1.50 -10.94
C GLN A 243 10.26 -0.31 -10.90
N LYS A 244 9.97 0.74 -10.12
CA LYS A 244 10.92 1.83 -9.96
C LYS A 244 12.04 1.37 -9.04
N PRO A 245 13.30 1.68 -9.36
CA PRO A 245 14.42 1.35 -8.49
C PRO A 245 14.18 1.88 -7.06
N PRO A 246 14.34 1.06 -6.00
CA PRO A 246 14.20 1.45 -4.61
C PRO A 246 14.91 2.75 -4.22
N HIS A 247 16.04 3.10 -4.86
CA HIS A 247 16.74 4.36 -4.59
C HIS A 247 15.93 5.62 -4.95
N MET A 248 14.90 5.50 -5.79
CA MET A 248 13.95 6.59 -6.09
C MET A 248 12.88 6.74 -5.01
N HIS A 249 12.66 5.71 -4.19
CA HIS A 249 11.81 5.80 -3.01
C HIS A 249 12.68 6.28 -1.85
N ALA A 250 12.63 7.58 -1.57
CA ALA A 250 13.36 8.15 -0.45
C ALA A 250 13.11 7.33 0.84
N LEU A 251 14.20 6.87 1.48
CA LEU A 251 14.23 6.07 2.71
C LEU A 251 13.25 6.54 3.80
N GLY A 252 12.93 7.84 3.84
CA GLY A 252 12.02 8.43 4.81
C GLY A 252 10.53 8.06 4.64
N TYR A 253 10.10 7.60 3.46
CA TYR A 253 8.68 7.34 3.19
C TYR A 253 8.23 5.91 3.47
N LEU A 254 9.15 4.94 3.51
CA LEU A 254 8.79 3.54 3.31
C LEU A 254 8.37 2.74 4.54
N VAL A 255 8.63 3.19 5.77
CA VAL A 255 8.39 2.31 6.93
C VAL A 255 7.40 2.86 7.97
N ALA A 256 7.53 4.11 8.38
CA ALA A 256 6.60 4.71 9.35
C ALA A 256 5.16 4.87 8.81
N PHE A 257 4.97 5.21 7.52
CA PHE A 257 3.64 5.33 6.91
C PHE A 257 3.08 4.02 6.36
N ARG A 258 3.94 3.03 6.09
CA ARG A 258 3.57 1.79 5.39
C ARG A 258 2.84 0.79 6.29
N TYR A 259 3.15 0.78 7.59
CA TYR A 259 2.68 -0.29 8.49
C TYR A 259 1.80 0.18 9.65
N ALA A 260 1.86 1.44 10.06
CA ALA A 260 1.09 1.93 11.20
C ALA A 260 0.42 3.27 10.87
N ILE A 261 -0.89 3.23 10.60
CA ILE A 261 -1.68 4.43 10.86
C ILE A 261 -1.84 4.48 12.37
N TRP A 262 -0.95 5.22 13.00
CA TRP A 262 -1.30 5.92 14.22
C TRP A 262 -2.09 7.13 13.79
N ASP A 263 -3.33 6.88 13.38
CA ASP A 263 -4.28 7.95 13.46
C ASP A 263 -4.49 8.19 14.96
N TYR A 264 -4.63 9.48 15.27
CA TYR A 264 -4.93 9.93 16.61
C TYR A 264 -6.11 9.17 17.23
N ARG A 265 -7.04 8.66 16.40
CA ARG A 265 -8.23 7.93 16.83
C ARG A 265 -7.92 6.57 17.43
N PHE A 266 -7.09 5.78 16.76
CA PHE A 266 -6.69 4.46 17.22
C PHE A 266 -5.99 4.57 18.58
N THR A 267 -5.13 5.58 18.72
CA THR A 267 -4.45 5.83 19.99
C THR A 267 -5.41 6.32 21.09
N GLN A 268 -6.43 7.11 20.76
CA GLN A 268 -7.48 7.47 21.72
C GLN A 268 -8.31 6.25 22.15
N ILE A 269 -8.73 5.39 21.22
CA ILE A 269 -9.46 4.15 21.54
C ILE A 269 -8.64 3.30 22.51
N LEU A 270 -7.35 3.07 22.20
CA LEU A 270 -6.45 2.36 23.11
C LEU A 270 -6.38 3.02 24.49
N GLN A 271 -6.25 4.35 24.57
CA GLN A 271 -6.23 5.07 25.85
C GLN A 271 -7.52 4.86 26.65
N HIS A 272 -8.68 4.93 26.00
CA HIS A 272 -9.97 4.71 26.66
C HIS A 272 -10.15 3.26 27.12
N VAL A 273 -9.73 2.29 26.31
CA VAL A 273 -9.75 0.87 26.68
C VAL A 273 -8.84 0.60 27.87
N ILE A 274 -7.59 1.08 27.83
CA ILE A 274 -6.63 0.90 28.94
C ILE A 274 -7.15 1.55 30.23
N ALA A 275 -7.68 2.78 30.13
CA ALA A 275 -8.27 3.47 31.27
C ALA A 275 -9.52 2.76 31.81
N ALA A 276 -10.36 2.17 30.95
CA ALA A 276 -11.49 1.35 31.36
C ALA A 276 -11.03 0.05 32.03
N CYS A 277 -9.89 -0.51 31.62
CA CYS A 277 -9.19 -1.55 32.38
C CYS A 277 -8.55 -1.04 33.67
N GLY A 278 -8.76 0.21 34.08
CA GLY A 278 -8.27 0.81 35.33
C GLY A 278 -6.75 0.97 35.41
N GLU A 279 -6.06 0.83 34.28
CA GLU A 279 -4.63 1.01 34.16
C GLU A 279 -4.33 2.42 33.60
N ASP A 280 -3.10 2.91 33.81
CA ASP A 280 -2.66 4.19 33.25
C ASP A 280 -2.15 3.99 31.82
N PRO A 281 -2.77 4.59 30.78
CA PRO A 281 -2.32 4.45 29.39
C PRO A 281 -0.88 4.91 29.10
N SER A 282 -0.27 5.67 30.01
CA SER A 282 1.12 6.13 29.90
C SER A 282 2.15 5.18 30.51
N THR A 283 1.73 4.17 31.26
CA THR A 283 2.64 3.22 31.92
C THR A 283 2.23 1.76 31.75
N ALA A 284 0.97 1.48 31.44
CA ALA A 284 0.43 0.13 31.32
C ALA A 284 1.21 -0.69 30.29
N ARG A 285 1.69 -1.86 30.71
CA ARG A 285 2.35 -2.83 29.85
C ARG A 285 1.36 -3.87 29.35
N VAL A 286 1.73 -4.60 28.28
CA VAL A 286 0.89 -5.65 27.71
C VAL A 286 0.63 -6.77 28.71
N ASP A 287 1.66 -7.20 29.42
CA ASP A 287 1.57 -8.23 30.45
C ASP A 287 0.70 -7.82 31.63
N GLU A 288 0.70 -6.54 32.00
CA GLU A 288 -0.20 -5.98 33.02
C GLU A 288 -1.65 -5.98 32.55
N MET A 289 -1.90 -5.54 31.31
CA MET A 289 -3.23 -5.55 30.69
C MET A 289 -3.78 -6.98 30.58
N ASP A 290 -2.95 -7.94 30.20
CA ASP A 290 -3.32 -9.36 30.11
C ASP A 290 -3.60 -9.96 31.48
N ALA A 291 -2.78 -9.63 32.48
CA ALA A 291 -2.98 -10.08 33.85
C ALA A 291 -4.21 -9.47 34.53
N SER A 292 -4.61 -8.25 34.13
CA SER A 292 -5.83 -7.60 34.64
C SER A 292 -7.08 -8.44 34.35
N ASP A 293 -7.05 -9.20 33.23
CA ASP A 293 -8.15 -9.99 32.70
C ASP A 293 -9.49 -9.23 32.74
N ALA A 294 -9.44 -7.91 32.56
CA ALA A 294 -10.61 -7.07 32.61
C ALA A 294 -11.53 -7.40 31.42
N ARG A 295 -12.83 -7.42 31.70
CA ARG A 295 -13.86 -7.56 30.69
C ARG A 295 -14.56 -6.23 30.51
N LEU A 296 -14.70 -5.83 29.25
CA LEU A 296 -15.21 -4.54 28.84
C LEU A 296 -16.49 -4.73 28.03
N TYR A 297 -17.28 -3.67 27.98
CA TYR A 297 -18.39 -3.55 27.04
C TYR A 297 -18.39 -2.16 26.42
N CYS A 298 -18.85 -2.08 25.17
CA CYS A 298 -19.06 -0.81 24.47
C CYS A 298 -20.37 -0.18 24.94
N THR A 299 -20.32 1.01 25.54
CA THR A 299 -21.52 1.70 26.06
C THR A 299 -22.48 2.10 24.94
N HIS A 300 -21.95 2.37 23.74
CA HIS A 300 -22.75 2.67 22.56
C HIS A 300 -23.55 1.45 22.10
N CYS A 301 -22.94 0.26 22.03
CA CYS A 301 -23.67 -0.98 21.73
C CYS A 301 -24.77 -1.26 22.74
N VAL A 302 -24.52 -1.08 24.03
CA VAL A 302 -25.53 -1.28 25.09
C VAL A 302 -26.70 -0.30 24.94
N ARG A 303 -26.44 0.95 24.56
CA ARG A 303 -27.52 1.92 24.30
C ARG A 303 -28.34 1.56 23.07
N ARG A 304 -27.69 1.05 22.02
CA ARG A 304 -28.33 0.60 20.78
C ARG A 304 -29.15 -0.68 20.98
N MET A 305 -28.69 -1.55 21.88
CA MET A 305 -29.33 -2.83 22.20
C MET A 305 -29.50 -2.98 23.72
N PRO A 306 -30.47 -2.26 24.32
CA PRO A 306 -30.72 -2.35 25.75
C PRO A 306 -30.95 -3.80 26.19
N GLY A 307 -30.36 -4.20 27.31
CA GLY A 307 -30.41 -5.56 27.84
C GLY A 307 -29.58 -6.60 27.09
N VAL A 308 -28.77 -6.21 26.10
CA VAL A 308 -27.75 -7.08 25.48
C VAL A 308 -26.35 -6.51 25.74
N LEU A 309 -25.50 -7.30 26.39
CA LEU A 309 -24.14 -6.92 26.75
C LEU A 309 -23.13 -7.74 25.95
N ASN A 310 -22.41 -7.09 25.03
CA ASN A 310 -21.28 -7.70 24.34
C ASN A 310 -20.02 -7.58 25.21
N VAL A 311 -19.57 -8.71 25.76
CA VAL A 311 -18.44 -8.80 26.67
C VAL A 311 -17.16 -9.10 25.90
N LEU A 312 -16.20 -8.21 26.03
CA LEU A 312 -14.97 -8.16 25.25
C LEU A 312 -13.75 -8.17 26.17
N SER A 313 -12.67 -8.85 25.78
CA SER A 313 -11.35 -8.60 26.34
C SER A 313 -10.80 -7.24 25.85
N TRP A 314 -9.71 -6.76 26.46
CA TRP A 314 -9.16 -5.45 26.09
C TRP A 314 -8.69 -5.38 24.62
N ARG A 315 -8.15 -6.48 24.05
CA ARG A 315 -7.76 -6.52 22.62
C ARG A 315 -8.97 -6.45 21.71
N GLU A 316 -10.02 -7.17 22.06
CA GLU A 316 -11.26 -7.22 21.29
C GLU A 316 -11.96 -5.86 21.35
N ALA A 317 -11.93 -5.19 22.51
CA ALA A 317 -12.40 -3.82 22.68
C ALA A 317 -11.65 -2.82 21.77
N VAL A 318 -10.33 -2.95 21.59
CA VAL A 318 -9.58 -2.08 20.67
C VAL A 318 -10.01 -2.26 19.21
N VAL A 319 -10.33 -3.50 18.81
CA VAL A 319 -10.72 -3.83 17.43
C VAL A 319 -12.19 -3.51 17.16
N HIS A 320 -13.04 -3.66 18.17
CA HIS A 320 -14.49 -3.60 18.06
C HIS A 320 -15.03 -2.36 17.31
N PRO A 321 -14.56 -1.11 17.55
CA PRO A 321 -15.03 0.05 16.81
C PRO A 321 -14.87 -0.05 15.29
N TYR A 322 -13.84 -0.75 14.83
CA TYR A 322 -13.56 -0.91 13.41
C TYR A 322 -14.36 -2.02 12.74
N ILE A 323 -14.98 -2.90 13.53
CA ILE A 323 -15.80 -4.01 13.03
C ILE A 323 -17.28 -3.66 13.19
N ALA A 324 -17.71 -3.36 14.43
CA ALA A 324 -19.11 -3.13 14.78
C ALA A 324 -19.61 -1.74 14.35
N HIS A 325 -18.72 -0.75 14.23
CA HIS A 325 -19.07 0.64 13.90
C HIS A 325 -18.43 1.11 12.59
N LYS A 326 -18.08 0.19 11.68
CA LYS A 326 -17.38 0.50 10.42
C LYS A 326 -18.19 1.42 9.48
N ASP A 327 -19.52 1.35 9.57
CA ASP A 327 -20.46 2.07 8.71
C ASP A 327 -21.01 3.35 9.39
N GLU A 328 -20.63 3.59 10.65
CA GLU A 328 -21.03 4.79 11.38
C GLU A 328 -20.14 5.98 10.98
N PRO A 329 -20.68 7.22 10.96
CA PRO A 329 -19.92 8.38 10.56
C PRO A 329 -18.69 8.56 11.45
N VAL A 330 -17.59 8.91 10.80
CA VAL A 330 -16.24 8.86 11.38
C VAL A 330 -16.11 9.68 12.67
N ASP A 331 -16.78 10.83 12.77
CA ASP A 331 -16.74 11.70 13.95
C ASP A 331 -17.44 11.09 15.17
N PHE A 332 -18.38 10.16 14.95
CA PHE A 332 -19.09 9.47 16.02
C PHE A 332 -18.16 8.57 16.86
N THR A 333 -17.17 7.95 16.22
CA THR A 333 -16.29 6.96 16.86
C THR A 333 -15.40 7.54 17.97
N LEU A 334 -15.18 8.86 18.00
CA LEU A 334 -14.28 9.51 18.96
C LEU A 334 -14.97 10.04 20.22
N GLU A 335 -16.16 10.62 20.08
CA GLU A 335 -16.87 11.25 21.20
C GLU A 335 -17.97 10.35 21.78
N GLY A 336 -18.47 9.37 20.99
CA GLY A 336 -19.58 8.51 21.37
C GLY A 336 -19.18 7.18 22.00
N ILE A 337 -18.02 6.61 21.63
CA ILE A 337 -17.63 5.27 22.09
C ILE A 337 -16.88 5.38 23.42
N THR A 338 -17.55 5.02 24.50
CA THR A 338 -16.92 4.83 25.81
C THR A 338 -16.97 3.37 26.22
N TRP A 339 -16.10 3.00 27.15
CA TRP A 339 -15.93 1.63 27.61
C TRP A 339 -16.33 1.52 29.07
N GLY A 340 -17.19 0.55 29.38
CA GLY A 340 -17.53 0.19 30.75
C GLY A 340 -16.88 -1.13 31.14
N ARG A 341 -16.64 -1.34 32.43
CA ARG A 341 -16.22 -2.64 32.98
C ARG A 341 -17.43 -3.51 33.24
N VAL A 342 -17.36 -4.76 32.81
CA VAL A 342 -18.36 -5.77 33.11
C VAL A 342 -18.31 -6.11 34.61
N PRO A 343 -19.47 -6.16 35.31
CA PRO A 343 -19.53 -6.61 36.71
C PRO A 343 -18.91 -8.00 36.92
N ILE A 344 -18.25 -8.20 38.07
CA ILE A 344 -17.48 -9.43 38.34
C ILE A 344 -18.29 -10.72 38.25
N GLU A 345 -19.57 -10.66 38.62
CA GLU A 345 -20.52 -11.77 38.55
C GLU A 345 -20.71 -12.21 37.09
N GLN A 346 -20.90 -11.25 36.19
CA GLN A 346 -21.06 -11.47 34.75
C GLN A 346 -19.77 -11.90 34.07
N CYS A 347 -18.61 -11.42 34.54
CA CYS A 347 -17.31 -11.87 34.04
C CYS A 347 -17.14 -13.39 34.19
N THR A 348 -17.65 -13.98 35.27
CA THR A 348 -17.56 -15.44 35.48
C THR A 348 -18.36 -16.19 34.43
N THR A 349 -19.58 -15.74 34.14
CA THR A 349 -20.42 -16.31 33.08
C THR A 349 -19.78 -16.12 31.71
N ALA A 350 -19.27 -14.92 31.41
CA ALA A 350 -18.59 -14.62 30.15
C ALA A 350 -17.39 -15.55 29.93
N ARG A 351 -16.53 -15.76 30.94
CA ARG A 351 -15.37 -16.66 30.84
C ARG A 351 -15.74 -18.11 30.55
N LEU A 352 -16.85 -18.59 31.11
CA LEU A 352 -17.34 -19.94 30.80
C LEU A 352 -17.77 -20.04 29.34
N LEU A 353 -18.46 -19.03 28.82
CA LEU A 353 -18.82 -18.95 27.40
C LEU A 353 -17.60 -18.83 26.50
N GLU A 354 -16.64 -17.97 26.85
CA GLU A 354 -15.37 -17.81 26.12
C GLU A 354 -14.61 -19.14 26.06
N SER A 355 -14.54 -19.87 27.18
CA SER A 355 -13.86 -21.17 27.23
C SER A 355 -14.56 -22.23 26.37
N SER A 356 -15.90 -22.25 26.40
CA SER A 356 -16.72 -23.12 25.55
C SER A 356 -16.52 -22.78 24.06
N LEU A 357 -16.60 -21.49 23.73
CA LEU A 357 -16.40 -21.02 22.37
C LEU A 357 -14.97 -21.30 21.88
N ALA A 358 -13.96 -21.10 22.70
CA ALA A 358 -12.58 -21.40 22.36
C ALA A 358 -12.38 -22.92 22.13
N ALA A 359 -13.09 -23.78 22.84
CA ALA A 359 -13.08 -25.22 22.59
C ALA A 359 -13.75 -25.56 21.25
N GLU A 360 -14.93 -25.00 20.97
CA GLU A 360 -15.64 -25.20 19.71
C GLU A 360 -14.86 -24.65 18.51
N LEU A 361 -14.24 -23.47 18.65
CA LEU A 361 -13.40 -22.88 17.61
C LEU A 361 -12.17 -23.74 17.36
N ARG A 362 -11.53 -24.30 18.40
CA ARG A 362 -10.44 -25.26 18.22
C ARG A 362 -10.89 -26.48 17.43
N GLU A 363 -12.06 -27.03 17.74
CA GLU A 363 -12.63 -28.16 17.00
C GLU A 363 -12.93 -27.80 15.55
N LYS A 364 -13.59 -26.66 15.29
CA LYS A 364 -13.88 -26.17 13.94
C LYS A 364 -12.62 -25.84 13.15
N CYS A 365 -11.58 -25.32 13.80
CA CYS A 365 -10.29 -25.06 13.18
C CYS A 365 -9.65 -26.34 12.65
N HIS A 366 -9.84 -27.49 13.31
CA HIS A 366 -9.33 -28.77 12.82
C HIS A 366 -9.93 -29.21 11.47
N VAL A 367 -11.09 -28.64 11.08
CA VAL A 367 -11.80 -28.97 9.83
C VAL A 367 -11.60 -27.91 8.74
N SER A 368 -10.87 -26.83 9.03
CA SER A 368 -10.63 -25.74 8.07
C SER A 368 -9.73 -26.23 6.93
N PRO A 369 -10.03 -25.91 5.65
CA PRO A 369 -9.17 -26.26 4.52
C PRO A 369 -7.95 -25.34 4.38
N GLU A 370 -7.98 -24.15 4.98
CA GLU A 370 -6.92 -23.15 4.88
C GLU A 370 -6.01 -23.20 6.11
N TRP A 371 -4.77 -23.66 5.92
CA TRP A 371 -3.71 -23.65 6.92
C TRP A 371 -2.55 -22.79 6.43
N GLN A 372 -1.94 -22.04 7.34
CA GLN A 372 -0.70 -21.31 7.10
C GLN A 372 0.28 -21.62 8.23
N CYS A 373 1.53 -21.93 7.86
CA CYS A 373 2.60 -22.03 8.84
C CYS A 373 2.85 -20.64 9.44
N ALA A 374 2.83 -20.47 10.77
CA ALA A 374 3.11 -19.16 11.39
C ALA A 374 4.61 -18.85 11.48
N LEU A 375 5.47 -19.81 11.13
CA LEU A 375 6.92 -19.60 11.08
C LEU A 375 7.40 -19.17 9.69
N CYS A 376 6.60 -19.37 8.63
CA CYS A 376 6.95 -18.99 7.28
C CYS A 376 5.71 -18.59 6.46
N SER A 377 5.80 -18.51 5.14
CA SER A 377 4.66 -18.13 4.28
C SER A 377 4.04 -19.32 3.54
N VAL A 378 4.39 -20.55 3.91
CA VAL A 378 3.83 -21.76 3.28
C VAL A 378 2.38 -21.95 3.73
N ASN A 379 1.49 -22.15 2.76
CA ASN A 379 0.06 -22.41 2.95
C ASN A 379 -0.25 -23.88 2.64
N PRO A 380 -0.04 -24.79 3.60
CA PRO A 380 -0.37 -26.20 3.43
C PRO A 380 -1.89 -26.39 3.23
N ASP A 381 -2.25 -27.39 2.43
CA ASP A 381 -3.63 -27.75 2.08
C ASP A 381 -4.39 -28.47 3.21
N SER A 382 -3.70 -28.84 4.29
CA SER A 382 -4.25 -29.59 5.39
C SER A 382 -3.40 -29.43 6.66
N ARG A 383 -4.01 -29.72 7.83
CA ARG A 383 -3.29 -29.77 9.11
C ARG A 383 -2.10 -30.73 9.06
N SER A 384 -2.30 -31.92 8.49
CA SER A 384 -1.24 -32.94 8.38
C SER A 384 -0.08 -32.45 7.51
N SER A 385 -0.37 -31.74 6.42
CA SER A 385 0.63 -31.08 5.58
C SER A 385 1.36 -29.97 6.33
N CYS A 386 0.64 -29.17 7.14
CA CYS A 386 1.24 -28.16 8.02
C CYS A 386 2.16 -28.76 9.09
N MET A 387 1.72 -29.83 9.75
CA MET A 387 2.52 -30.58 10.73
C MET A 387 3.77 -31.14 10.08
N ALA A 388 3.65 -31.78 8.91
CA ALA A 388 4.77 -32.33 8.17
C ALA A 388 5.77 -31.24 7.79
N HIS A 389 5.28 -30.08 7.31
CA HIS A 389 6.10 -28.93 6.99
C HIS A 389 6.83 -28.36 8.22
N LEU A 390 6.15 -28.21 9.36
CA LEU A 390 6.78 -27.77 10.61
C LEU A 390 7.84 -28.76 11.11
N GLN A 391 7.59 -30.06 10.94
CA GLN A 391 8.55 -31.12 11.31
C GLN A 391 9.71 -31.24 10.32
N SER A 392 9.54 -30.93 9.04
CA SER A 392 10.63 -31.01 8.06
C SER A 392 11.47 -29.73 8.04
N GLU A 393 10.83 -28.57 8.00
CA GLU A 393 11.49 -27.28 7.76
C GLU A 393 11.81 -26.52 9.06
N HIS A 394 11.10 -26.82 10.15
CA HIS A 394 11.17 -26.02 11.39
C HIS A 394 11.49 -26.84 12.66
N LEU A 395 11.89 -28.12 12.54
CA LEU A 395 12.15 -28.95 13.71
C LEU A 395 13.29 -28.44 14.61
N SER A 396 14.35 -27.87 14.01
CA SER A 396 15.44 -27.24 14.76
C SER A 396 14.92 -26.09 15.61
N VAL A 397 14.10 -25.23 15.00
CA VAL A 397 13.40 -24.11 15.61
C VAL A 397 12.52 -24.56 16.79
N LEU A 398 11.74 -25.62 16.63
CA LEU A 398 10.86 -26.14 17.68
C LEU A 398 11.63 -26.79 18.83
N SER A 399 12.72 -27.47 18.52
CA SER A 399 13.59 -28.12 19.50
C SER A 399 14.31 -27.11 20.39
N GLU A 400 14.77 -25.99 19.83
CA GLU A 400 15.42 -24.90 20.58
C GLU A 400 14.50 -24.25 21.63
N GLU A 401 13.19 -24.20 21.35
CA GLU A 401 12.20 -23.61 22.27
C GLU A 401 11.57 -24.62 23.23
N GLY A 402 11.91 -25.91 23.09
CA GLY A 402 11.26 -26.98 23.86
C GLY A 402 9.76 -27.10 23.57
N ILE A 403 9.30 -26.65 22.40
CA ILE A 403 7.89 -26.72 21.98
C ILE A 403 7.70 -27.99 21.16
N SER A 404 6.75 -28.84 21.54
CA SER A 404 6.41 -30.02 20.73
C SER A 404 5.74 -29.60 19.42
N ALA A 405 5.86 -30.40 18.36
CA ALA A 405 5.23 -30.10 17.07
C ALA A 405 3.71 -29.89 17.17
N ASP A 406 3.03 -30.60 18.08
CA ASP A 406 1.59 -30.45 18.29
C ASP A 406 1.24 -29.08 18.93
N VAL A 407 1.99 -28.68 19.97
CA VAL A 407 1.83 -27.36 20.59
C VAL A 407 2.23 -26.26 19.60
N ALA A 408 3.20 -26.54 18.73
CA ALA A 408 3.60 -25.63 17.69
C ALA A 408 2.53 -25.44 16.62
N VAL A 409 1.79 -26.47 16.21
CA VAL A 409 0.65 -26.26 15.31
C VAL A 409 -0.49 -25.54 16.00
N GLU A 410 -0.70 -25.76 17.29
CA GLU A 410 -1.73 -25.00 18.02
C GLU A 410 -1.35 -23.52 18.24
N LYS A 411 -0.06 -23.23 18.48
CA LYS A 411 0.45 -21.86 18.71
C LYS A 411 0.87 -21.13 17.43
N HIS A 412 1.30 -21.88 16.42
CA HIS A 412 2.01 -21.41 15.24
C HIS A 412 1.47 -22.02 13.95
N ALA A 413 0.30 -22.65 13.92
CA ALA A 413 -0.47 -22.70 12.68
C ALA A 413 -1.46 -21.54 12.73
N TYR A 414 -1.17 -20.52 11.95
CA TYR A 414 -2.01 -19.35 11.88
C TYR A 414 -3.16 -19.66 10.92
N ARG A 415 -4.39 -19.47 11.35
CA ARG A 415 -5.49 -19.27 10.41
C ARG A 415 -5.17 -17.96 9.68
N SER A 416 -5.49 -17.84 8.38
CA SER A 416 -5.32 -16.57 7.64
C SER A 416 -5.61 -15.38 8.56
N PRO A 417 -4.77 -14.32 8.63
CA PRO A 417 -4.96 -13.19 9.55
C PRO A 417 -6.38 -12.60 9.53
N HIS A 418 -7.08 -12.75 8.41
CA HIS A 418 -8.49 -12.41 8.29
C HIS A 418 -9.42 -13.26 9.16
N ALA A 419 -9.18 -14.57 9.27
CA ALA A 419 -10.00 -15.50 10.03
C ALA A 419 -9.84 -15.35 11.54
N GLU A 420 -8.64 -15.11 12.06
CA GLU A 420 -8.47 -14.89 13.51
C GLU A 420 -9.05 -13.54 13.96
N VAL A 421 -8.89 -12.48 13.16
CA VAL A 421 -9.49 -11.16 13.43
C VAL A 421 -11.02 -11.20 13.39
N HIS A 422 -11.60 -12.00 12.48
CA HIS A 422 -13.05 -12.23 12.46
C HIS A 422 -13.57 -13.04 13.67
N LEU A 423 -12.70 -13.81 14.32
CA LEU A 423 -13.07 -14.67 15.45
C LEU A 423 -12.80 -14.02 16.81
N THR A 424 -11.69 -13.30 16.95
CA THR A 424 -11.33 -12.53 18.15
C THR A 424 -12.07 -11.20 18.21
N GLY A 425 -12.54 -10.64 17.10
CA GLY A 425 -13.36 -9.42 17.13
C GLY A 425 -14.77 -9.59 17.72
N ARG A 426 -15.19 -10.81 18.05
CA ARG A 426 -16.56 -11.13 18.46
C ARG A 426 -16.57 -11.67 19.88
N GLY A 427 -16.78 -10.77 20.84
CA GLY A 427 -17.01 -11.10 22.24
C GLY A 427 -18.20 -12.04 22.46
N VAL A 428 -18.47 -12.35 23.71
CA VAL A 428 -19.63 -13.18 24.11
C VAL A 428 -20.79 -12.29 24.51
N TYR A 429 -22.01 -12.74 24.22
CA TYR A 429 -23.22 -11.95 24.50
C TYR A 429 -23.90 -12.41 25.78
N LEU A 430 -24.14 -11.49 26.70
CA LEU A 430 -24.99 -11.71 27.87
C LEU A 430 -26.32 -10.98 27.64
N ILE A 431 -27.42 -11.72 27.64
CA ILE A 431 -28.75 -11.21 27.36
C ILE A 431 -29.54 -11.15 28.66
N SER A 432 -30.26 -10.07 28.93
CA SER A 432 -31.13 -10.00 30.10
C SER A 432 -32.21 -11.08 30.04
N ASP A 433 -32.37 -11.80 31.15
CA ASP A 433 -33.49 -12.69 31.43
C ASP A 433 -34.89 -12.06 31.31
N LYS A 434 -34.98 -10.72 31.31
CA LYS A 434 -36.22 -9.96 31.12
C LYS A 434 -36.56 -9.74 29.64
N LEU A 435 -35.64 -9.99 28.71
CA LEU A 435 -35.90 -9.85 27.28
C LEU A 435 -36.36 -11.17 26.67
N THR A 436 -37.39 -11.11 25.83
CA THR A 436 -37.74 -12.22 24.94
C THR A 436 -36.99 -12.10 23.62
N PHE A 437 -36.87 -13.22 22.89
CA PHE A 437 -36.31 -13.20 21.53
C PHE A 437 -37.09 -12.25 20.59
N GLY A 438 -38.40 -12.11 20.80
CA GLY A 438 -39.22 -11.16 20.06
C GLY A 438 -38.83 -9.70 20.33
N ASP A 439 -38.53 -9.35 21.58
CA ASP A 439 -38.08 -8.01 21.96
C ASP A 439 -36.73 -7.67 21.32
N ILE A 440 -35.82 -8.66 21.28
CA ILE A 440 -34.51 -8.54 20.66
C ILE A 440 -34.63 -8.28 19.16
N CYS A 441 -35.39 -9.11 18.43
CA CYS A 441 -35.58 -8.93 16.99
C CYS A 441 -36.28 -7.61 16.63
N ALA A 442 -37.15 -7.10 17.50
CA ALA A 442 -37.87 -5.85 17.24
C ALA A 442 -36.99 -4.59 17.39
N GLN A 443 -35.91 -4.66 18.18
CA GLN A 443 -35.06 -3.52 18.50
C GLN A 443 -33.81 -3.40 17.63
N MET A 444 -33.48 -4.44 16.86
CA MET A 444 -32.19 -4.55 16.16
C MET A 444 -32.31 -4.28 14.66
N SER A 445 -31.21 -3.82 14.06
CA SER A 445 -31.09 -3.88 12.59
C SER A 445 -31.07 -5.34 12.13
N SER A 446 -31.39 -5.60 10.86
CA SER A 446 -31.39 -6.97 10.30
C SER A 446 -30.05 -7.68 10.51
N ASP A 447 -28.95 -6.94 10.42
CA ASP A 447 -27.59 -7.47 10.51
C ASP A 447 -27.23 -7.80 11.96
N ASP A 448 -27.57 -6.91 12.92
CA ASP A 448 -27.32 -7.15 14.34
C ASP A 448 -28.18 -8.33 14.85
N ALA A 449 -29.46 -8.38 14.43
CA ALA A 449 -30.36 -9.48 14.79
C ALA A 449 -29.86 -10.83 14.26
N PHE A 450 -29.33 -10.85 13.04
CA PHE A 450 -28.73 -12.05 12.46
C PHE A 450 -27.50 -12.50 13.24
N GLU A 451 -26.60 -11.58 13.58
CA GLU A 451 -25.40 -11.90 14.37
C GLU A 451 -25.72 -12.42 15.77
N LEU A 452 -26.69 -11.82 16.46
CA LEU A 452 -27.09 -12.26 17.79
C LEU A 452 -27.85 -13.60 17.74
N THR A 453 -28.72 -13.81 16.75
CA THR A 453 -29.41 -15.10 16.56
C THR A 453 -28.41 -16.21 16.31
N HIS A 454 -27.46 -16.00 15.39
CA HIS A 454 -26.37 -16.95 15.16
C HIS A 454 -25.56 -17.18 16.44
N SER A 455 -25.35 -16.14 17.25
CA SER A 455 -24.63 -16.25 18.53
C SER A 455 -25.39 -17.08 19.55
N ILE A 456 -26.73 -16.95 19.63
CA ILE A 456 -27.57 -17.81 20.49
C ILE A 456 -27.49 -19.27 20.00
N GLU A 457 -27.66 -19.51 18.71
CA GLU A 457 -27.63 -20.85 18.12
C GLU A 457 -26.27 -21.53 18.27
N SER A 458 -25.18 -20.76 18.19
CA SER A 458 -23.82 -21.27 18.37
C SER A 458 -23.36 -21.27 19.84
N GLY A 459 -24.25 -21.03 20.81
CA GLY A 459 -23.89 -21.01 22.24
C GLY A 459 -22.93 -19.89 22.66
N LYS A 460 -22.79 -18.84 21.85
CA LYS A 460 -22.02 -17.60 22.14
C LYS A 460 -22.80 -16.58 22.95
N ALA A 461 -24.10 -16.80 23.12
CA ALA A 461 -24.97 -15.97 23.92
C ALA A 461 -25.64 -16.77 25.02
N THR A 462 -25.81 -16.16 26.20
CA THR A 462 -26.60 -16.76 27.28
C THR A 462 -27.48 -15.72 27.95
N PHE A 463 -28.61 -16.18 28.50
CA PHE A 463 -29.47 -15.35 29.32
C PHE A 463 -28.94 -15.28 30.74
N CYS A 464 -28.88 -14.09 31.32
CA CYS A 464 -28.50 -13.86 32.70
C CYS A 464 -29.21 -12.63 33.29
N SER A 465 -29.18 -12.51 34.62
CA SER A 465 -29.71 -11.32 35.28
C SER A 465 -28.74 -10.15 35.09
N LEU A 466 -29.15 -9.17 34.30
CA LEU A 466 -28.41 -7.92 34.09
C LEU A 466 -28.93 -6.84 35.06
N PRO A 467 -28.05 -5.99 35.64
CA PRO A 467 -28.46 -4.84 36.44
C PRO A 467 -29.42 -3.91 35.69
N GLU A 468 -30.32 -3.24 36.42
CA GLU A 468 -31.37 -2.39 35.82
C GLU A 468 -30.83 -1.23 34.98
N GLU A 469 -29.62 -0.76 35.29
CA GLU A 469 -28.90 0.25 34.50
C GLU A 469 -28.65 -0.18 33.04
N TYR A 470 -28.66 -1.48 32.74
CA TYR A 470 -28.52 -2.03 31.39
C TYR A 470 -29.85 -2.20 30.66
N LEU A 471 -30.98 -2.10 31.37
CA LEU A 471 -32.33 -2.32 30.82
C LEU A 471 -32.96 -1.05 30.27
N GLY A 472 -32.38 0.12 30.57
CA GLY A 472 -32.71 1.40 29.97
C GLY A 472 -34.16 1.85 30.18
N GLU A 473 -34.53 2.24 31.41
CA GLU A 473 -35.87 2.83 31.66
C GLU A 473 -36.11 4.14 30.88
N GLU A 474 -35.07 4.95 30.60
CA GLU A 474 -35.17 6.18 29.81
C GLU A 474 -34.78 6.02 28.32
N ALA A 475 -34.03 4.95 27.99
CA ALA A 475 -33.54 4.72 26.63
C ALA A 475 -34.66 4.25 25.68
N SER A 476 -35.62 3.47 26.18
CA SER A 476 -36.77 3.00 25.42
C SER A 476 -37.59 4.16 24.83
N GLN A 477 -37.87 5.20 25.65
CA GLN A 477 -38.67 6.34 25.20
C GLN A 477 -37.90 7.23 24.21
N THR A 478 -36.59 7.40 24.40
CA THR A 478 -35.74 8.24 23.53
C THR A 478 -35.45 7.56 22.19
N ALA A 479 -35.18 6.25 22.20
CA ALA A 479 -35.00 5.46 20.98
C ALA A 479 -36.30 5.35 20.17
N LEU A 480 -37.45 5.18 20.84
CA LEU A 480 -38.77 5.29 20.20
C LEU A 480 -38.95 6.67 19.53
N ASN A 481 -38.62 7.75 20.22
CA ASN A 481 -38.74 9.11 19.67
C ASN A 481 -37.79 9.34 18.48
N MET A 482 -36.55 8.85 18.53
CA MET A 482 -35.59 8.94 17.42
C MET A 482 -36.02 8.11 16.20
N TYR A 483 -36.57 6.91 16.43
CA TYR A 483 -37.10 6.05 15.37
C TYR A 483 -38.35 6.65 14.71
N PHE A 484 -39.24 7.28 15.49
CA PHE A 484 -40.39 8.02 14.95
C PHE A 484 -39.97 9.28 14.17
N ASP A 485 -38.91 9.98 14.60
CA ASP A 485 -38.37 11.12 13.86
C ASP A 485 -37.73 10.70 12.53
N ASP A 486 -37.04 9.57 12.47
CA ASP A 486 -36.46 9.05 11.21
C ASP A 486 -37.53 8.51 10.25
N LEU A 487 -38.58 7.86 10.77
CA LEU A 487 -39.76 7.50 9.98
C LEU A 487 -40.54 8.74 9.49
N GLN A 488 -40.61 9.81 10.28
CA GLN A 488 -41.20 11.08 9.85
C GLN A 488 -40.35 11.83 8.82
N LYS A 489 -39.01 11.75 8.90
CA LYS A 489 -38.10 12.32 7.91
C LYS A 489 -38.13 11.54 6.59
N ASN A 490 -38.21 10.21 6.65
CA ASN A 490 -38.28 9.35 5.46
C ASN A 490 -39.67 9.35 4.78
N SER A 491 -40.74 9.67 5.50
CA SER A 491 -42.07 9.85 4.91
C SER A 491 -42.29 11.24 4.27
N ARG A 492 -41.36 12.19 4.46
CA ARG A 492 -41.43 13.55 3.89
C ARG A 492 -40.50 13.80 2.69
N SER A 493 -39.74 12.80 2.22
CA SER A 493 -38.76 12.97 1.13
C SER A 493 -39.22 12.48 -0.26
N SER A 494 -40.51 12.20 -0.48
CA SER A 494 -41.05 11.91 -1.83
C SER A 494 -41.44 13.16 -2.64
N GLY A 495 -40.67 14.25 -2.50
CA GLY A 495 -40.79 15.45 -3.32
C GLY A 495 -39.52 15.68 -4.13
N CYS A 496 -39.59 15.48 -5.44
CA CYS A 496 -38.55 15.93 -6.38
C CYS A 496 -38.21 17.41 -6.17
N PRO A 497 -36.94 17.80 -6.04
CA PRO A 497 -36.53 19.17 -6.28
C PRO A 497 -36.01 19.32 -7.72
N ASP A 498 -36.55 20.34 -8.38
CA ASP A 498 -36.11 20.88 -9.65
C ASP A 498 -34.64 21.29 -9.65
N SER A 499 -34.03 21.13 -10.82
CA SER A 499 -32.68 21.52 -11.16
C SER A 499 -32.55 23.03 -11.35
N SER A 500 -31.97 23.74 -10.39
CA SER A 500 -31.14 24.93 -10.61
C SER A 500 -30.72 25.50 -9.26
N ASP A 501 -29.44 25.36 -8.91
CA ASP A 501 -28.61 26.38 -8.23
C ASP A 501 -27.38 25.71 -7.60
N LEU A 502 -26.23 25.90 -8.23
CA LEU A 502 -24.91 25.60 -7.67
C LEU A 502 -24.29 26.89 -7.12
N PRO A 503 -23.89 26.96 -5.84
CA PRO A 503 -23.03 28.04 -5.38
C PRO A 503 -21.55 27.71 -5.64
N VAL A 504 -20.87 28.73 -6.16
CA VAL A 504 -19.42 28.84 -6.35
C VAL A 504 -18.70 28.73 -5.01
N PHE A 505 -17.81 27.75 -4.86
CA PHE A 505 -16.89 27.68 -3.72
C PHE A 505 -15.67 28.56 -3.95
N THR A 506 -15.52 29.57 -3.10
CA THR A 506 -14.31 30.37 -2.89
C THR A 506 -13.20 29.52 -2.26
N THR A 507 -12.04 29.48 -2.90
CA THR A 507 -10.79 28.90 -2.38
C THR A 507 -10.17 29.79 -1.32
N LEU A 508 -9.99 29.24 -0.11
CA LEU A 508 -9.20 29.83 0.97
C LEU A 508 -7.72 29.52 0.76
N SER A 509 -6.93 30.59 0.62
CA SER A 509 -5.47 30.62 0.65
C SER A 509 -4.96 30.38 2.07
N ALA A 510 -4.08 29.41 2.25
CA ALA A 510 -3.28 29.24 3.46
C ALA A 510 -1.79 29.41 3.11
N THR A 511 -1.23 30.52 3.54
CA THR A 511 0.20 30.81 3.58
C THR A 511 0.87 30.04 4.71
N GLY A 512 1.93 29.29 4.40
CA GLY A 512 2.80 28.66 5.39
C GLY A 512 4.15 28.33 4.76
N ALA A 513 5.17 29.12 5.10
CA ALA A 513 6.56 28.95 4.70
C ALA A 513 7.18 27.69 5.32
N PHE A 514 8.08 27.00 4.62
CA PHE A 514 9.43 26.62 5.09
C PHE A 514 10.23 25.81 4.04
N CYS A 515 11.51 26.18 3.93
CA CYS A 515 12.70 25.43 3.48
C CYS A 515 12.82 24.94 2.01
N ASN A 516 13.59 25.71 1.23
CA ASN A 516 14.19 25.32 -0.06
C ASN A 516 15.27 24.21 0.12
N PRO A 517 15.33 23.19 -0.77
CA PRO A 517 16.53 22.39 -0.99
C PRO A 517 17.49 23.06 -2.01
N PRO A 518 18.78 22.67 -2.07
CA PRO A 518 19.81 23.44 -2.75
C PRO A 518 19.67 23.40 -4.28
N GLN A 519 19.78 24.58 -4.89
CA GLN A 519 19.75 24.79 -6.34
C GLN A 519 21.09 24.36 -6.96
N TYR A 520 21.02 23.41 -7.90
CA TYR A 520 22.08 23.13 -8.85
C TYR A 520 22.23 24.30 -9.84
N ALA A 521 23.43 24.84 -9.93
CA ALA A 521 23.79 25.92 -10.85
C ALA A 521 23.91 25.41 -12.29
N GLY A 522 23.06 25.91 -13.18
CA GLY A 522 23.20 25.85 -14.64
C GLY A 522 23.32 27.27 -15.23
N PRO A 523 23.94 27.43 -16.42
CA PRO A 523 24.61 28.66 -16.80
C PRO A 523 23.67 29.78 -17.25
N GLN A 524 24.10 31.01 -16.93
CA GLN A 524 23.47 32.28 -17.24
C GLN A 524 23.19 32.46 -18.75
N VAL A 525 21.94 32.75 -19.08
CA VAL A 525 21.56 33.34 -20.37
C VAL A 525 21.40 34.84 -20.16
N SER A 526 22.25 35.61 -20.82
CA SER A 526 22.31 37.07 -20.82
C SER A 526 21.00 37.66 -21.37
N SER A 527 20.33 38.47 -20.57
CA SER A 527 19.21 39.30 -21.00
C SER A 527 19.74 40.54 -21.72
N LEU A 528 19.31 40.72 -22.97
CA LEU A 528 19.47 41.95 -23.74
C LEU A 528 18.15 42.73 -23.64
N ALA A 529 18.19 43.85 -22.93
CA ALA A 529 17.12 44.83 -22.86
C ALA A 529 17.53 46.09 -23.65
N PHE A 530 16.68 46.51 -24.59
CA PHE A 530 16.60 47.89 -25.08
C PHE A 530 15.11 48.13 -25.43
N ARG A 531 14.37 48.79 -24.54
CA ARG A 531 14.03 50.23 -24.55
C ARG A 531 13.28 50.69 -25.81
N THR A 532 11.96 50.74 -25.65
CA THR A 532 11.04 51.64 -26.35
C THR A 532 11.15 53.05 -25.76
N ASP A 533 11.17 54.08 -26.62
CA ASP A 533 10.44 55.34 -26.41
C ASP A 533 10.38 56.14 -27.72
N LEU A 534 9.15 56.64 -27.99
CA LEU A 534 8.65 57.55 -29.05
C LEU A 534 8.52 57.01 -30.50
#